data_AF-A0A2P5LN32-F1
#
_entry.id   AF-A0A2P5LN32-F1
#
_cell.length_a   1.000
_cell.length_b   1.000
_cell.length_c   1.000
_cell.angle_alpha   90.00
_cell.angle_beta   90.00
_cell.angle_gamma   90.00
#
_symmetry.space_group_name_H-M   'P 1'
#
loop_
_entity.id
_entity.type
_entity.pdbx_description
1 polymer ?
#
loop_
_entity_poly.entity_id
_entity_poly.type
_entity_poly.pdbx_seq_one_letter_code
_entity_poly.pdbx_strand_id
1 'polypeptide(L)'
;MADADTDGLAARRPLSPHLTVFKPILTMMMSIAHRITGAGLYVGMALLALFLLGAAVGGGAFSAVSWIGSGFIGNLLVLMIVWAIFHHLLGGVRHALWDR
;
A
#
# COMPACT_ATOMS: atom_id res chain seq x y z
N MET A 1 -0.11 20.49 -25.76
CA MET A 1 1.22 19.94 -25.44
C MET A 1 1.91 19.71 -26.76
N ALA A 2 2.89 20.54 -27.10
CA ALA A 2 3.60 20.46 -28.38
C ALA A 2 4.28 19.09 -28.52
N ASP A 3 4.40 18.63 -29.77
CA ASP A 3 4.86 17.32 -30.24
C ASP A 3 6.33 17.00 -29.89
N ALA A 4 6.68 17.04 -28.60
CA ALA A 4 8.02 16.72 -28.09
C ALA A 4 8.45 15.27 -28.37
N ASP A 5 7.51 14.41 -28.76
CA ASP A 5 7.73 13.00 -29.08
C ASP A 5 8.10 12.78 -30.57
N THR A 6 7.94 13.79 -31.43
CA THR A 6 8.26 13.68 -32.87
C THR A 6 9.68 14.13 -33.23
N ASP A 7 10.41 14.72 -32.29
CA ASP A 7 11.78 15.18 -32.54
C ASP A 7 12.77 14.06 -32.17
N GLY A 8 13.32 13.38 -33.19
CA GLY A 8 14.29 12.29 -33.02
C GLY A 8 15.56 12.68 -32.23
N LEU A 9 15.79 13.98 -32.03
CA LEU A 9 16.83 14.51 -31.14
C LEU A 9 16.44 14.48 -29.65
N ALA A 10 15.16 14.58 -29.30
CA ALA A 10 14.67 14.51 -27.93
C ALA A 10 14.80 13.10 -27.35
N ALA A 11 14.48 12.07 -28.15
CA ALA A 11 14.59 10.66 -27.76
C ALA A 11 16.04 10.18 -27.51
N ARG A 12 17.04 10.88 -28.06
CA ARG A 12 18.47 10.56 -27.89
C ARG A 12 19.11 11.20 -26.65
N ARG A 13 18.39 12.07 -25.94
CA ARG A 13 18.93 12.72 -24.73
C ARG A 13 18.85 11.75 -23.55
N PRO A 14 19.96 11.55 -22.80
CA PRO A 14 19.92 10.69 -21.62
C PRO A 14 19.01 11.30 -20.55
N LEU A 15 18.25 10.46 -19.87
CA LEU A 15 17.50 10.86 -18.69
C LEU A 15 18.47 11.24 -17.57
N SER A 16 18.28 12.41 -16.96
CA SER A 16 19.09 12.79 -15.80
C SER A 16 18.90 11.79 -14.64
N PRO A 17 19.94 11.48 -13.86
CA PRO A 17 19.80 10.69 -12.65
C PRO A 17 18.77 11.32 -11.69
N HIS A 18 17.95 10.48 -11.05
CA HIS A 18 16.84 10.92 -10.19
C HIS A 18 16.80 10.11 -8.90
N LEU A 19 15.96 9.07 -8.80
CA LEU A 19 15.78 8.27 -7.57
C LEU A 19 17.07 7.61 -7.10
N THR A 20 18.00 7.31 -8.02
CA THR A 20 19.27 6.66 -7.71
C THR A 20 20.29 7.58 -7.02
N VAL A 21 20.14 8.90 -7.16
CA VAL A 21 21.05 9.90 -6.55
C VAL A 21 20.37 10.76 -5.49
N PHE A 22 19.03 10.76 -5.44
CA PHE A 22 18.28 11.56 -4.49
C PHE A 22 18.33 10.98 -3.08
N LYS A 23 18.64 11.80 -2.09
CA LYS A 23 18.66 11.40 -0.68
C LYS A 23 17.22 11.27 -0.15
N PRO A 24 16.81 10.10 0.38
CA PRO A 24 15.49 9.97 0.97
C PRO A 24 15.26 10.94 2.13
N ILE A 25 14.16 11.69 2.06
CA ILE A 25 13.69 12.57 3.14
C ILE A 25 12.40 12.00 3.76
N LEU A 26 12.16 12.33 5.03
CA LEU A 26 11.05 11.76 5.79
C LEU A 26 9.69 11.98 5.11
N THR A 27 9.42 13.17 4.59
CA THR A 27 8.15 13.49 3.90
C THR A 27 7.95 12.65 2.63
N MET A 28 9.02 12.40 1.87
CA MET A 28 9.00 11.51 0.71
C MET A 28 8.70 10.06 1.13
N MET A 29 9.40 9.56 2.15
CA MET A 29 9.17 8.20 2.67
C MET A 29 7.74 8.04 3.22
N MET A 30 7.20 9.03 3.93
CA MET A 30 5.81 9.02 4.40
C MET A 30 4.81 9.03 3.25
N SER A 31 5.11 9.73 2.14
CA SER A 31 4.25 9.72 0.95
C SER A 31 4.26 8.38 0.23
N ILE A 32 5.42 7.73 0.12
CA ILE A 32 5.55 6.38 -0.45
C ILE A 32 4.83 5.37 0.45
N ALA A 33 5.08 5.42 1.76
CA ALA A 33 4.44 4.54 2.73
C ALA A 33 2.91 4.69 2.69
N HIS A 34 2.38 5.92 2.58
CA HIS A 34 0.92 6.14 2.50
C HIS A 34 0.29 5.46 1.28
N ARG A 35 0.99 5.48 0.13
CA ARG A 35 0.57 4.78 -1.09
C ARG A 35 0.65 3.28 -0.95
N ILE A 36 1.75 2.76 -0.40
CA ILE A 36 1.93 1.32 -0.15
C ILE A 36 0.87 0.80 0.81
N THR A 37 0.62 1.50 1.93
CA THR A 37 -0.41 1.10 2.89
C THR A 37 -1.80 1.19 2.28
N GLY A 38 -2.09 2.21 1.46
CA GLY A 38 -3.36 2.32 0.74
C GLY A 38 -3.61 1.14 -0.20
N ALA A 39 -2.62 0.76 -1.01
CA ALA A 39 -2.70 -0.43 -1.86
C ALA A 39 -2.82 -1.73 -1.05
N GLY A 40 -2.02 -1.87 0.02
CA GLY A 40 -2.03 -3.04 0.90
C GLY A 40 -3.36 -3.25 1.62
N LEU A 41 -4.09 -2.18 1.94
CA LEU A 41 -5.40 -2.28 2.59
C LEU A 41 -6.48 -2.91 1.70
N TYR A 42 -6.37 -2.85 0.37
CA TYR A 42 -7.26 -3.62 -0.50
C TYR A 42 -7.07 -5.14 -0.31
N VAL A 43 -5.81 -5.58 -0.18
CA VAL A 43 -5.50 -6.98 0.14
C VAL A 43 -5.98 -7.32 1.55
N GLY A 44 -5.75 -6.43 2.52
CA GLY A 44 -6.24 -6.57 3.89
C GLY A 44 -7.77 -6.73 3.96
N MET A 45 -8.52 -5.97 3.16
CA MET A 45 -9.97 -6.09 3.06
C MET A 45 -10.41 -7.44 2.49
N ALA A 46 -9.74 -7.92 1.45
CA ALA A 46 -10.04 -9.25 0.88
C ALA A 46 -9.78 -10.38 1.90
N LEU A 47 -8.66 -10.30 2.64
CA LEU A 47 -8.35 -11.26 3.70
C LEU A 47 -9.35 -11.22 4.85
N LEU A 48 -9.77 -10.02 5.27
CA LEU A 48 -10.81 -9.85 6.27
C LEU A 48 -12.15 -10.45 5.80
N ALA A 49 -12.54 -10.20 4.55
CA ALA A 49 -13.75 -10.76 3.97
C ALA A 49 -13.71 -12.29 3.94
N LEU A 50 -12.59 -12.89 3.51
CA LEU A 50 -12.39 -14.34 3.53
C LEU A 50 -12.47 -14.91 4.95
N PHE A 51 -11.83 -14.26 5.92
CA PHE A 51 -11.87 -14.68 7.31
C PHE A 51 -13.29 -14.66 7.88
N LEU A 52 -14.02 -13.56 7.67
CA LEU A 52 -15.40 -13.41 8.15
C LEU A 52 -16.36 -14.38 7.46
N LEU A 53 -16.19 -14.62 6.15
CA LEU A 53 -16.98 -15.60 5.42
C LEU A 53 -16.74 -17.02 5.95
N GLY A 54 -15.47 -17.40 6.14
CA GLY A 54 -15.14 -18.70 6.73
C GLY A 54 -15.69 -18.84 8.14
N ALA A 55 -15.62 -17.79 8.96
CA ALA A 55 -16.20 -17.76 10.31
C ALA A 55 -17.73 -17.92 10.30
N ALA A 56 -18.42 -17.28 9.34
CA ALA A 56 -19.86 -17.39 9.19
C ALA A 56 -20.32 -18.78 8.70
N VAL A 57 -19.55 -19.41 7.80
CA VAL A 57 -19.83 -20.76 7.29
C VAL A 57 -19.47 -21.85 8.31
N GLY A 58 -18.38 -21.66 9.06
CA GLY A 58 -17.90 -22.61 10.06
C GLY A 58 -17.25 -23.86 9.47
N GLY A 59 -16.96 -24.84 10.34
CA GLY A 59 -16.39 -26.13 9.96
C GLY A 59 -15.09 -26.02 9.14
N GLY A 60 -15.00 -26.81 8.06
CA GLY A 60 -13.83 -26.83 7.20
C GLY A 60 -13.53 -25.48 6.53
N ALA A 61 -14.55 -24.65 6.27
CA ALA A 61 -14.35 -23.33 5.70
C ALA A 61 -13.61 -22.40 6.67
N PHE A 62 -13.98 -22.42 7.97
CA PHE A 62 -13.23 -21.66 8.97
C PHE A 62 -11.83 -22.21 9.18
N SER A 63 -11.66 -23.54 9.22
CA SER A 63 -10.34 -24.17 9.34
C SER A 63 -9.38 -23.78 8.21
N ALA A 64 -9.89 -23.53 6.99
CA ALA A 64 -9.07 -23.12 5.85
C ALA A 64 -8.55 -21.67 5.96
N VAL A 65 -9.23 -20.79 6.71
CA VAL A 65 -8.90 -19.37 6.82
C VAL A 65 -8.43 -18.94 8.21
N SER A 66 -8.52 -19.81 9.22
CA SER A 66 -8.17 -19.50 10.60
C SER A 66 -6.71 -19.08 10.77
N TRP A 67 -5.82 -19.49 9.86
CA TRP A 67 -4.40 -19.09 9.84
C TRP A 67 -4.21 -17.57 9.68
N ILE A 68 -5.16 -16.86 9.06
CA ILE A 68 -5.09 -15.40 8.84
C ILE A 68 -4.93 -14.66 10.18
N GLY A 69 -5.53 -15.18 11.26
CA GLY A 69 -5.48 -14.60 12.60
C GLY A 69 -4.83 -15.49 13.64
N SER A 70 -4.06 -16.51 13.25
CA SER A 70 -3.43 -17.43 14.20
C SER A 70 -1.98 -17.76 13.86
N GLY A 71 -1.24 -18.16 14.89
CA GLY A 71 0.20 -18.41 14.78
C GLY A 71 1.01 -17.14 14.52
N PHE A 72 2.32 -17.30 14.39
CA PHE A 72 3.23 -16.17 14.22
C PHE A 72 2.95 -15.37 12.93
N ILE A 73 2.72 -16.08 11.81
CA ILE A 73 2.47 -15.45 10.51
C ILE A 73 1.14 -14.68 10.51
N GLY A 74 0.06 -15.29 11.02
CA GLY A 74 -1.24 -14.62 11.14
C GLY A 74 -1.16 -13.38 12.04
N ASN A 75 -0.49 -13.50 13.20
CA ASN A 75 -0.29 -12.36 14.10
C ASN A 75 0.52 -11.22 13.44
N LEU A 76 1.58 -11.55 12.70
CA LEU A 76 2.35 -10.56 11.94
C LEU A 76 1.50 -9.91 10.83
N LEU A 77 0.69 -10.69 10.13
CA LEU A 77 -0.23 -10.21 9.10
C LEU A 77 -1.25 -9.23 9.69
N VAL A 78 -1.90 -9.59 10.79
CA VAL A 78 -2.84 -8.72 11.51
C VAL A 78 -2.14 -7.45 11.99
N LEU A 79 -0.92 -7.56 12.56
CA LEU A 79 -0.13 -6.40 12.98
C LEU A 79 0.14 -5.45 11.80
N MET A 80 0.54 -5.99 10.65
CA MET A 80 0.80 -5.18 9.45
C MET A 80 -0.47 -4.52 8.90
N ILE A 81 -1.62 -5.22 8.91
CA ILE A 81 -2.90 -4.65 8.50
C ILE A 81 -3.30 -3.51 9.44
N VAL A 82 -3.26 -3.73 10.75
CA VAL A 82 -3.59 -2.69 11.74
C VAL A 82 -2.67 -1.48 11.61
N TRP A 83 -1.36 -1.72 11.50
CA TRP A 83 -0.38 -0.65 11.25
C TRP A 83 -0.70 0.11 9.95
N ALA A 84 -1.02 -0.60 8.86
CA ALA A 84 -1.39 0.02 7.58
C ALA A 84 -2.66 0.86 7.68
N ILE A 85 -3.67 0.41 8.44
CA ILE A 85 -4.90 1.19 8.70
C ILE A 85 -4.54 2.53 9.34
N PHE A 86 -3.81 2.51 10.46
CA PHE A 86 -3.46 3.74 11.18
C PHE A 86 -2.54 4.65 10.36
N HIS A 87 -1.53 4.08 9.70
CA HIS A 87 -0.62 4.85 8.85
C HIS A 87 -1.35 5.51 7.68
N HIS A 88 -2.22 4.77 6.98
CA HIS A 88 -2.99 5.31 5.87
C HIS A 88 -4.01 6.35 6.33
N LEU A 89 -4.75 6.08 7.41
CA LEU A 89 -5.73 7.00 7.98
C LEU A 89 -5.10 8.34 8.40
N LEU A 90 -4.03 8.30 9.20
CA LEU A 90 -3.34 9.52 9.65
C LEU A 90 -2.73 10.30 8.50
N GLY A 91 -2.15 9.59 7.52
CA GLY A 91 -1.67 10.21 6.28
C GLY A 91 -2.81 10.87 5.48
N GLY A 92 -3.96 10.21 5.39
CA GLY A 92 -5.16 10.72 4.71
C GLY A 92 -5.74 11.96 5.38
N VAL A 93 -5.84 11.97 6.71
CA VAL A 93 -6.23 13.16 7.48
C VAL A 93 -5.25 14.31 7.22
N ARG A 94 -3.94 14.06 7.24
CA ARG A 94 -2.93 15.07 6.92
C ARG A 94 -3.11 15.61 5.49
N HIS A 95 -3.36 14.75 4.51
CA HIS A 95 -3.64 15.16 3.13
C HIS A 95 -4.92 16.00 3.04
N ALA A 96 -6.02 15.58 3.66
CA ALA A 96 -7.26 16.35 3.69
C ALA A 96 -7.10 17.73 4.35
N LEU A 97 -6.21 17.87 5.33
CA LEU A 97 -5.87 19.16 5.94
C LEU A 97 -5.02 20.06 5.05
N TRP A 98 -4.24 19.47 4.13
CA TRP A 98 -3.43 20.18 3.14
C TRP A 98 -4.22 20.51 1.86
N ASP A 99 -5.16 19.64 1.48
CA ASP A 99 -6.03 19.74 0.30
C ASP A 99 -7.25 20.67 0.54
N ARG A 100 -7.19 21.51 1.57
CA ARG A 100 -8.19 22.57 1.77
C ARG A 100 -8.23 23.52 0.59
#